data_AF-A0A4V6PIB2-F1
#
_entry.id   AF-A0A4V6PIB2-F1
#
_cell.length_a   1.000
_cell.length_b   1.000
_cell.length_c   1.000
_cell.angle_alpha   90.00
_cell.angle_beta   90.00
_cell.angle_gamma   90.00
#
_symmetry.space_group_name_H-M   'P 1'
#
loop_
_entity.id
_entity.type
_entity.pdbx_description
1 polymer ?
#
loop_
_entity_poly.entity_id
_entity_poly.type
_entity_poly.pdbx_seq_one_letter_code
_entity_poly.pdbx_strand_id
1 'polypeptide(L)'
;MYEHLAMNIAQDDALLEIASNAGPGQPIPNLLFGAVQNLLLKGKEHGLREHYPSMAVGIPSGLEQAFPQFKEFCMVNKNELISLLQTKLVQTNEVRRCSYLYPSFCFIYEKVQKPLSLIEIGTSSGLLLLWDKYSYSYGSDERYGETVHCCLQKALLVFLFRIAQRRH
;
A
#
# COMPACT_ATOMS: atom_id res chain seq x y z
N MET A 1 4.13 -13.21 7.73
CA MET A 1 4.63 -12.12 8.59
C MET A 1 3.50 -11.40 9.31
N TYR A 2 2.63 -10.65 8.64
CA TYR A 2 1.59 -9.86 9.32
C TYR A 2 0.63 -10.66 10.19
N GLU A 3 0.24 -11.86 9.75
CA GLU A 3 -0.57 -12.79 10.56
C GLU A 3 0.13 -13.11 11.89
N HIS A 4 1.39 -13.55 11.83
CA HIS A 4 2.22 -13.82 13.00
C HIS A 4 2.33 -12.60 13.92
N LEU A 5 2.58 -11.40 13.37
CA LEU A 5 2.63 -10.17 14.17
C LEU A 5 1.28 -9.87 14.83
N ALA A 6 0.17 -9.95 14.09
CA ALA A 6 -1.16 -9.65 14.61
C ALA A 6 -1.55 -10.58 15.76
N MET A 7 -1.25 -11.88 15.65
CA MET A 7 -1.50 -12.87 16.70
C MET A 7 -0.71 -12.55 17.99
N ASN A 8 0.56 -12.17 17.87
CA ASN A 8 1.37 -11.82 19.04
C ASN A 8 0.99 -10.46 19.63
N ILE A 9 0.68 -9.45 18.79
CA ILE A 9 0.19 -8.13 19.24
C ILE A 9 -1.09 -8.27 20.05
N ALA A 10 -2.00 -9.16 19.64
CA ALA A 10 -3.26 -9.41 20.35
C ALA A 10 -3.07 -9.96 21.77
N GLN A 11 -1.87 -10.44 22.12
CA GLN A 11 -1.50 -10.96 23.44
C GLN A 11 -0.54 -10.03 24.20
N ASP A 12 -0.26 -8.82 23.68
CA ASP A 12 0.72 -7.89 24.25
C ASP A 12 0.06 -6.57 24.66
N ASP A 13 -0.16 -6.38 25.97
CA ASP A 13 -0.84 -5.21 26.52
C ASP A 13 -0.18 -3.89 26.14
N ALA A 14 1.16 -3.85 26.06
CA ALA A 14 1.89 -2.62 25.73
C ALA A 14 1.66 -2.22 24.26
N LEU A 15 1.61 -3.19 23.35
CA LEU A 15 1.31 -2.93 21.95
C LEU A 15 -0.18 -2.62 21.73
N LEU A 16 -1.08 -3.25 22.49
CA LEU A 16 -2.51 -2.92 22.49
C LEU A 16 -2.75 -1.50 23.00
N GLU A 17 -2.04 -1.05 24.03
CA GLU A 17 -2.08 0.33 24.53
C GLU A 17 -1.67 1.31 23.43
N ILE A 18 -0.57 1.05 22.72
CA ILE A 18 -0.16 1.88 21.57
C ILE A 18 -1.26 1.89 20.50
N ALA A 19 -1.74 0.71 20.07
CA ALA A 19 -2.74 0.56 19.03
C ALA A 19 -4.08 1.26 19.36
N SER A 20 -4.44 1.33 20.64
CA SER A 20 -5.66 1.99 21.14
C SER A 20 -5.72 3.50 20.86
N ASN A 21 -4.58 4.11 20.52
CA ASN A 21 -4.49 5.53 20.16
C ASN A 21 -4.94 5.82 18.73
N ALA A 22 -5.34 4.80 17.95
CA ALA A 22 -5.85 4.99 16.59
C ALA A 22 -7.14 5.81 16.57
N GLY A 23 -7.22 6.77 15.64
CA GLY A 23 -8.42 7.58 15.44
C GLY A 23 -9.68 6.76 15.12
N PRO A 24 -10.88 7.25 15.48
CA PRO A 24 -12.13 6.51 15.32
C PRO A 24 -12.42 6.16 13.85
N GLY A 25 -12.93 4.94 13.62
CA GLY A 25 -13.30 4.47 12.30
C GLY A 25 -12.14 4.10 11.37
N GLN A 26 -10.90 4.08 11.87
CA GLN A 26 -9.74 3.56 11.14
C GLN A 26 -9.59 2.04 11.35
N PRO A 27 -9.16 1.28 10.33
CA PRO A 27 -8.75 -0.10 10.51
C PRO A 27 -7.42 -0.13 11.30
N ILE A 28 -7.52 -0.33 12.61
CA ILE A 28 -6.40 -0.27 13.56
C ILE A 28 -5.18 -1.08 13.11
N PRO A 29 -5.31 -2.36 12.66
CA PRO A 29 -4.14 -3.14 12.25
C PRO A 29 -3.40 -2.51 11.06
N ASN A 30 -4.13 -2.02 10.06
CA ASN A 30 -3.53 -1.40 8.87
C ASN A 30 -2.82 -0.09 9.24
N LEU A 31 -3.41 0.70 10.14
CA LEU A 31 -2.82 1.96 10.57
C LEU A 31 -1.55 1.72 11.39
N LEU A 32 -1.55 0.75 12.30
CA LEU A 32 -0.37 0.38 13.09
C LEU A 32 0.77 -0.13 12.20
N PHE A 33 0.51 -1.12 11.34
CA PHE A 33 1.54 -1.65 10.44
C PHE A 33 2.04 -0.61 9.44
N GLY A 34 1.13 0.23 8.93
CA GLY A 34 1.47 1.35 8.05
C GLY A 34 2.33 2.41 8.73
N ALA A 35 2.04 2.75 10.00
CA ALA A 35 2.83 3.70 10.78
C ALA A 35 4.25 3.17 11.04
N VAL A 36 4.39 1.89 11.42
CA VAL A 36 5.70 1.25 11.59
C VAL A 36 6.50 1.28 10.30
N GLN A 37 5.90 0.86 9.17
CA GLN A 37 6.58 0.91 7.87
C GLN A 37 6.94 2.33 7.45
N ASN A 38 6.09 3.32 7.75
CA ASN A 38 6.40 4.72 7.45
C ASN A 38 7.66 5.20 8.17
N LEU A 39 7.83 4.82 9.44
CA LEU A 39 9.03 5.18 10.20
C LEU A 39 10.29 4.48 9.68
N LEU A 40 10.19 3.20 9.31
CA LEU A 40 11.29 2.46 8.70
C LEU A 40 11.70 3.09 7.35
N LEU A 41 10.73 3.45 6.50
CA LEU A 41 10.97 4.09 5.21
C LEU A 41 11.56 5.50 5.34
N LYS A 42 11.29 6.21 6.45
CA LYS A 42 11.90 7.51 6.76
C LYS A 42 13.36 7.40 7.22
N GLY A 43 13.94 6.20 7.26
CA GLY A 43 15.35 5.98 7.56
C GLY A 43 15.66 5.67 9.02
N LYS A 44 14.66 5.23 9.81
CA LYS A 44 14.94 4.67 11.14
C LYS A 44 15.64 3.31 10.96
N GLU A 45 16.92 3.28 11.28
CA GLU A 45 17.71 2.04 11.23
C GLU A 45 17.28 1.07 12.34
N HIS A 46 16.84 -0.13 11.94
CA HIS A 46 16.41 -1.19 12.85
C HIS A 46 16.45 -2.54 12.13
N GLY A 47 16.80 -3.62 12.85
CA GLY A 47 16.81 -4.99 12.29
C GLY A 47 15.46 -5.44 11.72
N LEU A 48 14.38 -4.80 12.16
CA LEU A 48 13.01 -5.05 11.70
C LEU A 48 12.85 -4.86 10.18
N ARG A 49 13.70 -4.03 9.55
CA ARG A 49 13.70 -3.82 8.08
C ARG A 49 13.94 -5.11 7.31
N GLU A 50 14.75 -6.02 7.85
CA GLU A 50 15.13 -7.28 7.19
C GLU A 50 13.97 -8.29 7.10
N HIS A 51 12.86 -8.04 7.79
CA HIS A 51 11.65 -8.87 7.68
C HIS A 51 10.69 -8.39 6.58
N TYR A 52 10.90 -7.19 6.02
CA TYR A 52 10.04 -6.65 4.96
C TYR A 52 10.66 -6.86 3.57
N PRO A 53 10.03 -7.64 2.67
CA PRO A 53 10.59 -7.92 1.34
C PRO A 53 10.89 -6.67 0.49
N SER A 54 10.16 -5.57 0.72
CA SER A 54 10.37 -4.31 0.03
C SER A 54 11.54 -3.48 0.56
N MET A 55 12.14 -3.87 1.68
CA MET A 55 13.21 -3.12 2.37
C MET A 55 14.45 -3.99 2.65
N ALA A 56 14.28 -5.31 2.78
CA ALA A 56 15.35 -6.24 3.08
C ALA A 56 16.36 -6.33 1.93
N VAL A 57 17.63 -6.47 2.28
CA VAL A 57 18.70 -6.72 1.30
C VAL A 57 18.92 -8.24 1.24
N GLY A 58 18.23 -8.90 0.30
CA GLY A 58 18.33 -10.34 0.09
C GLY A 58 17.11 -11.12 0.58
N ILE A 59 17.31 -12.34 1.06
CA ILE A 59 16.21 -13.20 1.53
C ILE A 59 15.72 -12.66 2.88
N PRO A 60 14.42 -12.34 3.03
CA PRO A 60 13.90 -11.83 4.29
C PRO A 60 14.16 -12.78 5.45
N SER A 61 14.52 -12.19 6.60
CA SER A 61 14.77 -12.94 7.83
C SER A 61 13.53 -13.72 8.28
N GLY A 62 13.74 -14.90 8.86
CA GLY A 62 12.67 -15.80 9.32
C GLY A 62 11.73 -15.17 10.34
N LEU A 63 10.55 -15.77 10.55
CA LEU A 63 9.49 -15.19 11.40
C LEU A 63 9.84 -15.12 12.89
N GLU A 64 10.78 -15.93 13.36
CA GLU A 64 11.11 -16.08 14.78
C GLU A 64 11.51 -14.76 15.46
N GLN A 65 12.32 -13.94 14.77
CA GLN A 65 12.76 -12.63 15.30
C GLN A 65 11.81 -11.48 14.94
N ALA A 66 10.81 -11.72 14.10
CA ALA A 66 9.96 -10.66 13.57
C ALA A 66 9.16 -9.96 14.69
N PHE A 67 8.55 -10.71 15.61
CA PHE A 67 7.78 -10.12 16.70
C PHE A 67 8.65 -9.42 17.76
N PRO A 68 9.73 -10.03 18.29
CA PRO A 68 10.62 -9.34 19.24
C PRO A 68 11.15 -8.01 18.70
N GLN A 69 11.63 -7.99 17.46
CA GLN A 69 12.12 -6.77 16.82
C GLN A 69 10.99 -5.78 16.53
N PHE A 70 9.79 -6.25 16.20
CA PHE A 70 8.62 -5.39 16.02
C PHE A 70 8.25 -4.68 17.32
N LYS A 71 8.19 -5.44 18.43
CA LYS A 71 7.89 -4.90 19.75
C LYS A 71 8.94 -3.89 20.18
N GLU A 72 10.22 -4.24 20.09
CA GLU A 72 11.33 -3.34 20.39
C GLU A 72 11.21 -2.03 19.62
N PHE A 73 11.02 -2.10 18.30
CA PHE A 73 10.86 -0.93 17.45
C PHE A 73 9.68 -0.05 17.88
N CYS A 74 8.54 -0.67 18.22
CA CYS A 74 7.35 0.04 18.66
C CYS A 74 7.57 0.74 20.01
N MET A 75 8.25 0.09 20.94
CA MET A 75 8.54 0.67 22.25
C MET A 75 9.53 1.83 22.14
N VAL A 76 10.60 1.68 21.35
CA VAL A 76 11.59 2.76 21.12
C VAL A 76 10.96 3.98 20.46
N ASN A 77 9.99 3.78 19.54
CA ASN A 77 9.35 4.85 18.79
C ASN A 77 7.92 5.17 19.27
N LYS A 78 7.56 4.81 20.52
CA LYS A 78 6.18 4.87 21.06
C LYS A 78 5.50 6.22 20.79
N ASN A 79 6.14 7.33 21.16
CA ASN A 79 5.55 8.67 21.03
C ASN A 79 5.29 9.07 19.56
N GLU A 80 6.23 8.74 18.66
CA GLU A 80 6.10 9.06 17.25
C GLU A 80 5.02 8.19 16.59
N LEU A 81 4.93 6.91 16.98
CA LEU A 81 3.85 6.03 16.56
C LEU A 81 2.48 6.51 17.02
N ILE A 82 2.31 6.87 18.29
CA ILE A 82 1.05 7.40 18.82
C ILE A 82 0.62 8.65 18.03
N SER A 83 1.56 9.57 17.77
CA SER A 83 1.29 10.75 16.95
C SER A 83 0.80 10.39 15.53
N LEU A 84 1.41 9.38 14.89
CA LEU A 84 0.96 8.91 13.59
C LEU A 84 -0.44 8.25 13.66
N LEU A 85 -0.69 7.42 14.67
CA LEU A 85 -1.98 6.74 14.87
C LEU A 85 -3.13 7.72 15.09
N GLN A 86 -2.85 8.85 15.74
CA GLN A 86 -3.85 9.90 16.00
C GLN A 86 -4.08 10.82 14.79
N THR A 87 -3.06 11.07 13.96
CA THR A 87 -3.09 12.11 12.92
C THR A 87 -3.21 11.59 11.50
N LYS A 88 -2.91 10.31 11.25
CA LYS A 88 -2.90 9.73 9.91
C LYS A 88 -4.12 8.86 9.66
N LEU A 89 -4.48 8.76 8.39
CA LEU A 89 -5.54 7.91 7.89
C LEU A 89 -4.94 6.91 6.91
N VAL A 90 -5.42 5.68 6.93
CA VAL A 90 -5.08 4.68 5.92
C VAL A 90 -6.24 4.52 4.94
N GLN A 91 -5.90 4.39 3.67
CA GLN A 91 -6.85 4.00 2.64
C GLN A 91 -6.41 2.66 2.08
N THR A 92 -7.35 1.74 1.90
CA THR A 92 -7.14 0.44 1.24
C THR A 92 -7.14 0.60 -0.28
N ASN A 93 -6.44 1.64 -0.77
CA ASN A 93 -6.11 1.71 -2.17
C ASN A 93 -5.15 0.56 -2.49
N GLU A 94 -5.35 -0.08 -3.63
CA GLU A 94 -4.62 -1.28 -4.00
C GLU A 94 -4.15 -1.04 -5.43
N VAL A 95 -2.92 -0.52 -5.55
CA VAL A 95 -2.32 -0.15 -6.84
C VAL A 95 -2.09 -1.39 -7.70
N ARG A 96 -1.94 -2.57 -7.10
CA ARG A 96 -1.78 -3.83 -7.84
C ARG A 96 -3.01 -4.16 -8.67
N ARG A 97 -4.19 -3.59 -8.38
CA ARG A 97 -5.36 -3.71 -9.27
C ARG A 97 -5.06 -3.19 -10.68
N CYS A 98 -4.20 -2.19 -10.81
CA CYS A 98 -3.73 -1.73 -12.12
C CYS A 98 -3.01 -2.85 -12.92
N SER A 99 -2.42 -3.84 -12.26
CA SER A 99 -1.64 -4.90 -12.92
C SER A 99 -2.49 -5.74 -13.87
N TYR A 100 -3.78 -5.93 -13.58
CA TYR A 100 -4.69 -6.62 -14.50
C TYR A 100 -5.51 -5.65 -15.36
N LEU A 101 -5.68 -4.38 -14.94
CA LEU A 101 -6.36 -3.37 -15.75
C LEU A 101 -5.58 -3.02 -17.01
N TYR A 102 -4.27 -2.81 -16.90
CA TYR A 102 -3.41 -2.47 -18.05
C TYR A 102 -3.54 -3.45 -19.23
N PRO A 103 -3.33 -4.79 -19.06
CA PRO A 103 -3.44 -5.74 -20.15
C PRO A 103 -4.89 -5.87 -20.64
N SER A 104 -5.89 -5.70 -19.76
CA SER A 104 -7.29 -5.70 -20.15
C SER A 104 -7.62 -4.53 -21.08
N PHE A 105 -7.12 -3.33 -20.80
CA PHE A 105 -7.34 -2.16 -21.65
C PHE A 105 -6.56 -2.26 -22.97
N CYS A 106 -5.33 -2.78 -22.96
CA CYS A 106 -4.60 -3.09 -24.19
C CYS A 106 -5.41 -4.05 -25.08
N PHE A 107 -5.91 -5.14 -24.51
CA PHE A 107 -6.72 -6.12 -25.23
C PHE A 107 -8.01 -5.52 -25.81
N ILE A 108 -8.73 -4.72 -25.01
CA ILE A 108 -9.94 -4.05 -25.49
C ILE A 108 -9.61 -3.11 -26.65
N TYR A 109 -8.57 -2.29 -26.51
CA TYR A 109 -8.14 -1.35 -27.55
C TYR A 109 -7.76 -2.06 -28.85
N GLU A 110 -7.00 -3.16 -28.77
CA GLU A 110 -6.65 -3.98 -29.94
C GLU A 110 -7.88 -4.48 -30.70
N LYS A 111 -8.96 -4.81 -29.98
CA LYS A 111 -10.22 -5.27 -30.58
C LYS A 111 -11.06 -4.15 -31.18
N VAL A 112 -11.15 -2.99 -30.52
CA VAL A 112 -12.09 -1.94 -30.91
C VAL A 112 -11.47 -0.80 -31.72
N GLN A 113 -10.15 -0.62 -31.64
CA GLN A 113 -9.37 0.43 -32.32
C GLN A 113 -9.95 1.84 -32.11
N LYS A 114 -10.43 2.12 -30.89
CA LYS A 114 -11.04 3.39 -30.48
C LYS A 114 -10.45 3.86 -29.15
N PRO A 115 -10.36 5.18 -28.90
CA PRO A 115 -9.96 5.71 -27.61
C PRO A 115 -10.82 5.15 -26.47
N LEU A 116 -10.19 4.85 -25.34
CA LEU A 116 -10.88 4.38 -24.15
C LEU A 116 -11.13 5.56 -23.19
N SER A 117 -12.18 5.46 -22.39
CA SER A 117 -12.46 6.39 -21.30
C SER A 117 -12.72 5.59 -20.04
N LEU A 118 -11.98 5.91 -18.98
CA LEU A 118 -12.13 5.28 -17.67
C LEU A 118 -12.95 6.19 -16.78
N ILE A 119 -14.06 5.65 -16.26
CA ILE A 119 -14.88 6.29 -15.23
C ILE A 119 -14.84 5.37 -14.02
N GLU A 120 -14.24 5.85 -12.94
CA GLU A 120 -14.20 5.14 -11.66
C GLU A 120 -15.08 5.89 -10.65
N ILE A 121 -16.03 5.18 -10.04
CA ILE A 121 -16.94 5.75 -9.04
C ILE A 121 -16.35 5.48 -7.66
N GLY A 122 -16.13 6.54 -6.88
CA GLY A 122 -15.59 6.40 -5.52
C GLY A 122 -14.08 6.11 -5.49
N THR A 123 -13.31 6.82 -6.31
CA THR A 123 -11.87 6.57 -6.58
C THR A 123 -10.93 6.68 -5.38
N SER A 124 -11.44 7.01 -4.19
CA SER A 124 -10.64 7.18 -2.97
C SER A 124 -9.49 8.19 -3.20
N SER A 125 -8.22 7.76 -3.19
CA SER A 125 -7.06 8.61 -3.52
C SER A 125 -6.81 8.77 -5.03
N GLY A 126 -7.59 8.12 -5.89
CA GLY A 126 -7.46 8.20 -7.35
C GLY A 126 -6.33 7.37 -7.96
N LEU A 127 -5.70 6.45 -7.22
CA LEU A 127 -4.52 5.72 -7.72
C LEU A 127 -4.83 4.83 -8.94
N LEU A 128 -6.04 4.27 -9.04
CA LEU A 128 -6.42 3.46 -10.20
C LEU A 128 -6.60 4.27 -11.48
N LEU A 129 -6.84 5.58 -11.37
CA LEU A 129 -6.90 6.48 -12.52
C LEU A 129 -5.53 6.73 -13.15
N LEU A 130 -4.46 6.41 -12.43
CA LEU A 130 -3.07 6.55 -12.87
C LEU A 130 -2.52 5.24 -13.46
N TRP A 131 -3.39 4.32 -13.89
CA TRP A 131 -2.98 3.03 -14.46
C TRP A 131 -2.07 3.19 -15.68
N ASP A 132 -2.16 4.27 -16.45
CA ASP A 132 -1.28 4.56 -17.59
C ASP A 132 0.09 5.12 -17.15
N LYS A 133 0.25 5.46 -15.87
CA LYS A 133 1.46 6.07 -15.26
C LYS A 133 2.32 5.08 -14.49
N TYR A 134 1.94 3.81 -14.46
CA TYR A 134 2.74 2.77 -13.83
C TYR A 134 3.55 1.99 -14.85
N SER A 135 4.66 1.40 -14.37
CA SER A 135 5.43 0.41 -15.11
C SER A 135 5.07 -0.99 -14.61
N TYR A 136 4.88 -1.92 -15.54
CA TYR A 136 4.42 -3.28 -15.27
C TYR A 136 5.46 -4.30 -15.70
N SER A 137 5.71 -5.31 -14.87
CA SER A 137 6.46 -6.53 -15.21
C SER A 137 5.64 -7.74 -14.76
N TYR A 138 5.51 -8.72 -15.65
CA TYR A 138 4.69 -9.92 -15.43
C TYR A 138 5.55 -11.18 -15.23
N GLY A 139 6.70 -11.01 -14.55
CA GLY A 139 7.64 -12.11 -14.30
C GLY A 139 8.56 -12.43 -15.49
N SER A 140 8.55 -11.59 -16.52
CA SER A 140 9.57 -11.53 -17.57
C SER A 140 10.48 -10.30 -17.36
N ASP A 141 11.62 -10.28 -18.05
CA ASP A 141 12.52 -9.11 -18.09
C ASP A 141 11.91 -7.91 -18.83
N GLU A 142 10.76 -8.10 -19.48
CA GLU A 142 10.04 -7.05 -20.20
C GLU A 142 9.30 -6.12 -19.23
N ARG A 143 9.23 -4.85 -19.63
CA ARG A 143 8.47 -3.81 -18.94
C ARG A 143 7.47 -3.18 -19.90
N TYR A 144 6.30 -2.86 -19.37
CA TYR A 144 5.20 -2.24 -20.09
C TYR A 144 4.74 -0.97 -19.38
N GLY A 145 4.03 -0.07 -20.08
CA GLY A 145 3.45 1.14 -19.50
C GLY A 145 4.39 2.35 -19.58
N GLU A 146 4.37 3.22 -18.57
CA GLU A 146 5.23 4.41 -18.54
C GLU A 146 6.69 3.94 -18.44
N THR A 147 7.55 4.40 -19.36
CA THR A 147 8.96 4.04 -19.64
C THR A 147 9.35 2.91 -20.62
N VAL A 148 8.49 1.97 -21.05
CA VAL A 148 8.81 1.07 -22.19
C VAL A 148 7.52 0.48 -22.83
N HIS A 149 7.47 0.38 -24.17
CA HIS A 149 6.34 -0.13 -24.97
C HIS A 149 4.95 0.38 -24.53
N CYS A 150 4.64 1.62 -24.91
CA CYS A 150 3.30 2.17 -24.70
C CYS A 150 2.36 1.78 -25.86
N CYS A 151 1.51 0.77 -25.65
CA CYS A 151 0.51 0.36 -26.64
C CYS A 151 -0.64 1.40 -26.77
N LEU A 152 -0.83 2.27 -25.75
CA LEU A 152 -2.03 3.09 -25.59
C LEU A 152 -1.79 4.61 -25.66
N GLN A 153 -0.67 5.04 -26.25
CA GLN A 153 -0.14 6.41 -26.25
C GLN A 153 -1.07 7.51 -26.81
N LYS A 154 -2.25 7.17 -27.36
CA LYS A 154 -3.16 8.09 -28.06
C LYS A 154 -4.63 8.03 -27.60
N ALA A 155 -4.96 7.30 -26.53
CA ALA A 155 -6.31 6.78 -26.34
C ALA A 155 -6.96 7.07 -24.98
N LEU A 156 -6.74 8.24 -24.36
CA LEU A 156 -7.31 8.47 -23.03
C LEU A 156 -7.86 9.87 -22.76
N LEU A 157 -9.14 9.90 -22.37
CA LEU A 157 -9.81 11.00 -21.70
C LEU A 157 -10.25 10.46 -20.32
N VAL A 158 -9.65 10.96 -19.25
CA VAL A 158 -9.94 10.54 -17.88
C VAL A 158 -10.96 11.50 -17.28
N PHE A 159 -12.12 11.00 -16.86
CA PHE A 159 -13.12 11.79 -16.13
C PHE A 159 -13.17 11.37 -14.67
N LEU A 160 -13.02 12.35 -13.78
CA LEU A 160 -12.99 12.14 -12.34
C LEU A 160 -14.33 12.59 -11.72
N PHE A 161 -15.17 11.64 -11.32
CA PHE A 161 -16.38 11.92 -10.52
C PHE A 161 -16.15 11.52 -9.06
N ARG A 162 -15.84 12.52 -8.23
CA ARG A 162 -15.73 12.36 -6.78
C ARG A 162 -17.12 12.52 -6.14
N ILE A 163 -17.90 11.46 -6.08
CA ILE A 163 -19.07 11.43 -5.18
C ILE A 163 -18.51 11.27 -3.77
N ALA A 164 -18.37 12.39 -3.06
CA ALA A 164 -18.06 12.38 -1.65
C ALA A 164 -19.22 11.69 -0.91
N GLN A 165 -18.97 10.49 -0.37
CA GLN A 165 -19.80 9.99 0.71
C GLN A 165 -19.58 10.93 1.90
N ARG A 166 -20.48 11.92 2.06
CA ARG A 166 -20.64 12.64 3.31
C ARG A 166 -20.98 11.59 4.37
N ARG A 167 -20.06 11.31 5.28
CA ARG A 167 -20.40 10.64 6.53
C ARG A 167 -21.16 11.67 7.37
N HIS A 168 -22.43 11.38 7.62
CA HIS A 168 -23.27 12.08 8.57
C HIS A 168 -22.77 11.86 10.00
#